data_AF-T1HCL2-F1
#
_entry.id   AF-T1HCL2-F1
#
_cell.length_a   1.000
_cell.length_b   1.000
_cell.length_c   1.000
_cell.angle_alpha   90.00
_cell.angle_beta   90.00
_cell.angle_gamma   90.00
#
_symmetry.space_group_name_H-M   'P 1'
#
loop_
_entity.id
_entity.type
_entity.pdbx_description
1 polymer ?
#
loop_
_entity_poly.entity_id
_entity_poly.type
_entity_poly.pdbx_seq_one_letter_code
_entity_poly.pdbx_strand_id
1 'polypeptide(L)'
;MVLRTQWLPTVMLLLLFYQLVRVDCARGGGGGRGKGRGGRRERYGSRIPTLIDTKHRNPASASYYEHKDGARIVKASHFELDYMLGRKITFFCMATGYPRPEITWFKDGIELYAHKYFQVHEWPIGNDTMKSKMEIDPTTQKDAGYYECQADNQYAIDRRGFRTDYVDLSA
;
A
#
# COMPACT_ATOMS: atom_id res chain seq x y z
N MET A 1 -36.42 -15.50 -56.65
CA MET A 1 -36.66 -14.51 -55.57
C MET A 1 -36.87 -15.27 -54.28
N VAL A 2 -35.96 -15.08 -53.32
CA VAL A 2 -35.94 -15.67 -51.98
C VAL A 2 -36.33 -14.57 -51.00
N LEU A 3 -37.20 -14.84 -50.04
CA LEU A 3 -37.26 -14.08 -48.80
C LEU A 3 -37.44 -15.05 -47.64
N ARG A 4 -36.32 -15.28 -46.93
CA ARG A 4 -36.20 -16.07 -45.72
C ARG A 4 -36.67 -15.25 -44.51
N THR A 5 -37.56 -15.87 -43.74
CA THR A 5 -37.78 -15.78 -42.30
C THR A 5 -36.66 -15.12 -41.46
N GLN A 6 -36.99 -14.03 -40.73
CA GLN A 6 -36.04 -13.26 -39.91
C GLN A 6 -36.55 -12.89 -38.49
N TRP A 7 -37.42 -13.70 -37.87
CA TRP A 7 -37.99 -13.37 -36.54
C TRP A 7 -37.50 -14.25 -35.37
N LEU A 8 -36.50 -15.11 -35.57
CA LEU A 8 -36.00 -16.00 -34.53
C LEU A 8 -34.98 -15.41 -33.52
N PRO A 9 -34.10 -14.44 -33.86
CA PRO A 9 -33.07 -13.99 -32.90
C PRO A 9 -33.61 -13.05 -31.83
N THR A 10 -34.64 -12.26 -32.13
CA THR A 10 -35.22 -11.29 -31.18
C THR A 10 -36.05 -11.96 -30.08
N VAL A 11 -36.74 -13.06 -30.42
CA VAL A 11 -37.52 -13.83 -29.44
C VAL A 11 -36.61 -14.56 -28.45
N MET A 12 -35.44 -15.07 -28.90
CA MET A 12 -34.46 -15.68 -27.99
C MET A 12 -33.83 -14.68 -27.02
N LEU A 13 -33.55 -13.44 -27.47
CA LEU A 13 -32.99 -12.39 -26.62
C LEU A 13 -33.95 -11.93 -25.54
N LEU A 14 -35.25 -11.82 -25.84
CA LEU A 14 -36.28 -11.45 -24.86
C LEU A 14 -36.49 -12.55 -23.80
N LEU A 15 -36.39 -13.83 -24.19
CA LEU A 15 -36.47 -14.95 -23.24
C LEU A 15 -35.27 -14.99 -22.29
N LEU A 16 -34.05 -14.73 -22.78
CA LEU A 16 -32.84 -14.64 -21.94
C LEU A 16 -32.92 -13.45 -20.97
N PHE A 17 -33.44 -12.31 -21.40
CA PHE A 17 -33.67 -11.16 -20.52
C PHE A 17 -34.72 -11.48 -19.45
N TYR A 18 -35.79 -12.20 -19.78
CA TYR A 18 -36.82 -12.60 -18.82
C TYR A 18 -36.28 -13.54 -17.72
N GLN A 19 -35.30 -14.39 -18.03
CA GLN A 19 -34.69 -15.30 -17.05
C GLN A 19 -33.69 -14.59 -16.11
N LEU A 20 -33.03 -13.51 -16.55
CA LEU A 20 -32.10 -12.75 -15.69
C LEU A 20 -32.81 -11.85 -14.66
N VAL A 21 -34.08 -11.48 -14.89
CA VAL A 21 -34.87 -10.66 -13.95
C VAL A 21 -35.42 -11.49 -12.78
N ARG A 22 -35.37 -12.83 -12.82
CA ARG A 22 -35.81 -13.72 -11.74
C ARG A 22 -34.67 -14.25 -10.85
N VAL A 23 -33.66 -13.44 -10.58
CA VAL A 23 -32.75 -13.71 -9.46
C VAL A 23 -33.39 -13.11 -8.20
N ASP A 24 -34.26 -13.88 -7.57
CA ASP A 24 -34.85 -13.55 -6.28
C ASP A 24 -33.80 -13.66 -5.17
N CYS A 25 -33.51 -12.53 -4.52
CA CYS A 25 -32.73 -12.49 -3.29
C CYS A 25 -33.45 -13.31 -2.20
N ALA A 26 -32.86 -14.45 -1.83
CA ALA A 26 -33.32 -15.24 -0.70
C ALA A 26 -33.24 -14.41 0.61
N ARG A 27 -34.42 -14.07 1.14
CA ARG A 27 -34.67 -13.47 2.44
C ARG A 27 -34.29 -14.46 3.55
N GLY A 28 -33.13 -14.25 4.18
CA GLY A 28 -32.82 -14.84 5.48
C GLY A 28 -33.51 -14.05 6.60
N GLY A 29 -34.61 -14.59 7.12
CA GLY A 29 -35.29 -14.06 8.30
C GLY A 29 -34.66 -14.58 9.60
N GLY A 30 -34.40 -13.68 10.55
CA GLY A 30 -33.97 -14.02 11.90
C GLY A 30 -34.31 -12.87 12.86
N GLY A 31 -35.48 -12.95 13.48
CA GLY A 31 -35.95 -11.98 14.47
C GLY A 31 -35.33 -12.22 15.84
N GLY A 32 -34.97 -11.13 16.51
CA GLY A 32 -34.57 -11.12 17.93
C GLY A 32 -35.02 -9.82 18.59
N ARG A 33 -36.08 -9.89 19.40
CA ARG A 33 -36.59 -8.78 20.22
C ARG A 33 -35.73 -8.63 21.49
N GLY A 34 -35.14 -7.44 21.64
CA GLY A 34 -35.14 -6.60 22.85
C GLY A 34 -34.52 -7.11 24.16
N LYS A 35 -33.54 -6.35 24.67
CA LYS A 35 -33.61 -5.72 26.01
C LYS A 35 -32.50 -4.66 26.13
N GLY A 36 -32.89 -3.39 26.13
CA GLY A 36 -32.01 -2.31 26.55
C GLY A 36 -31.77 -2.40 28.07
N ARG A 37 -30.53 -2.14 28.48
CA ARG A 37 -30.15 -1.68 29.83
C ARG A 37 -28.69 -1.22 29.83
N GLY A 38 -28.47 0.03 30.22
CA GLY A 38 -27.21 0.50 30.78
C GLY A 38 -26.23 1.14 29.80
N GLY A 39 -26.44 2.41 29.48
CA GLY A 39 -25.37 3.26 28.94
C GLY A 39 -24.27 3.44 30.00
N ARG A 40 -23.10 2.84 29.77
CA ARG A 40 -21.87 3.21 30.44
C ARG A 40 -21.08 4.09 29.46
N ARG A 41 -20.90 5.37 29.80
CA ARG A 41 -20.04 6.31 29.07
C ARG A 41 -18.65 5.69 28.92
N GLU A 42 -18.35 5.13 27.76
CA GLU A 42 -17.01 4.67 27.42
C GLU A 42 -16.24 5.88 26.90
N ARG A 43 -15.33 6.35 27.75
CA ARG A 43 -14.38 7.42 27.47
C ARG A 43 -13.64 7.05 26.17
N TYR A 44 -13.55 7.99 25.23
CA TYR A 44 -12.71 7.88 24.03
C TYR A 44 -11.24 7.81 24.45
N GLY A 45 -10.83 6.67 24.98
CA GLY A 45 -9.47 6.32 25.32
C GLY A 45 -9.02 5.29 24.30
N SER A 46 -8.01 5.67 23.51
CA SER A 46 -7.13 4.82 22.71
C SER A 46 -7.69 3.43 22.42
N ARG A 47 -8.37 3.25 21.28
CA ARG A 47 -8.45 1.92 20.67
C ARG A 47 -7.04 1.55 20.27
N ILE A 48 -6.32 0.92 21.20
CA ILE A 48 -5.13 0.13 20.89
C ILE A 48 -5.60 -0.82 19.78
N PRO A 49 -4.95 -0.85 18.60
CA PRO A 49 -5.28 -1.82 17.58
C PRO A 49 -5.30 -3.19 18.24
N THR A 50 -6.30 -4.02 17.95
CA THR A 50 -6.26 -5.42 18.36
C THR A 50 -5.01 -6.04 17.74
N LEU A 51 -3.92 -6.06 18.51
CA LEU A 51 -2.83 -6.98 18.26
C LEU A 51 -3.51 -8.33 18.26
N ILE A 52 -3.46 -9.03 17.13
CA ILE A 52 -3.92 -10.42 17.04
C ILE A 52 -3.27 -11.12 18.22
N ASP A 53 -4.08 -11.60 19.17
CA ASP A 53 -3.60 -12.31 20.36
C ASP A 53 -2.59 -13.35 19.87
N THR A 54 -1.34 -13.24 20.35
CA THR A 54 -0.24 -14.12 19.94
C THR A 54 -0.57 -15.60 20.19
N LYS A 55 -1.62 -15.86 20.98
CA LYS A 55 -2.24 -17.17 21.21
C LYS A 55 -2.80 -17.87 19.96
N HIS A 56 -3.14 -17.14 18.90
CA HIS A 56 -3.59 -17.72 17.62
C HIS A 56 -2.54 -17.65 16.50
N ARG A 57 -1.36 -17.08 16.78
CA ARG A 57 -0.26 -17.05 15.82
C ARG A 57 0.46 -18.39 15.88
N ASN A 58 0.50 -19.12 14.77
CA ASN A 58 1.32 -20.32 14.66
C ASN A 58 2.77 -19.93 15.02
N PRO A 59 3.41 -20.54 16.05
CA PRO A 59 4.78 -20.21 16.41
C PRO A 59 5.75 -20.37 15.23
N ALA A 60 5.47 -21.30 14.30
CA ALA A 60 6.25 -21.47 13.08
C ALA A 60 6.12 -20.30 12.08
N SER A 61 5.09 -19.45 12.20
CA SER A 61 4.98 -18.22 11.39
C SER A 61 5.87 -17.09 11.92
N ALA A 62 6.32 -17.16 13.18
CA ALA A 62 7.24 -16.16 13.72
C ALA A 62 8.57 -16.17 12.96
N SER A 63 9.13 -17.34 12.69
CA SER A 63 10.38 -17.47 11.91
C SER A 63 10.26 -17.01 10.46
N TYR A 64 9.05 -16.99 9.90
CA TYR A 64 8.81 -16.51 8.53
C TYR A 64 8.82 -14.98 8.44
N TYR A 65 8.17 -14.29 9.38
CA TYR A 65 8.12 -12.82 9.39
C TYR A 65 9.27 -12.15 10.15
N GLU A 66 9.95 -12.90 11.03
CA GLU A 66 11.02 -12.40 11.92
C GLU A 66 12.32 -13.17 11.65
N HIS A 67 12.62 -13.44 10.37
CA HIS A 67 13.87 -14.09 10.01
C HIS A 67 15.05 -13.20 10.43
N LYS A 68 16.00 -13.75 11.19
CA LYS A 68 17.14 -13.00 11.76
C LYS A 68 17.99 -12.28 10.69
N ASP A 69 18.07 -12.89 9.50
CA ASP A 69 18.85 -12.39 8.37
C ASP A 69 17.99 -11.62 7.35
N GLY A 70 16.70 -11.40 7.65
CA GLY A 70 15.77 -10.64 6.82
C GLY A 70 16.17 -9.18 6.63
N ALA A 71 15.80 -8.62 5.48
CA ALA A 71 15.96 -7.19 5.23
C ALA A 71 15.20 -6.38 6.29
N ARG A 72 15.87 -5.39 6.85
CA ARG A 72 15.30 -4.51 7.87
C ARG A 72 15.81 -3.09 7.68
N ILE A 73 14.91 -2.14 7.52
CA ILE A 73 15.23 -0.72 7.41
C ILE A 73 15.53 -0.18 8.81
N VAL A 74 16.77 0.24 9.01
CA VAL A 74 17.29 0.73 10.29
C VAL A 74 17.26 2.26 10.40
N LYS A 75 17.31 2.97 9.27
CA LYS A 75 17.17 4.44 9.21
C LYS A 75 16.47 4.83 7.91
N ALA A 76 15.57 5.81 7.98
CA ALA A 76 14.90 6.36 6.81
C ALA A 76 14.59 7.86 7.02
N SER A 77 14.17 8.53 5.95
CA SER A 77 13.57 9.87 6.02
C SER A 77 12.35 9.91 6.95
N HIS A 78 12.02 11.12 7.40
CA HIS A 78 10.86 11.37 8.24
C HIS A 78 9.55 11.05 7.52
N PHE A 79 8.49 10.72 8.28
CA PHE A 79 7.20 10.29 7.71
C PHE A 79 6.48 11.38 6.92
N GLU A 80 6.80 12.65 7.18
CA GLU A 80 6.31 13.83 6.46
C GLU A 80 7.48 14.74 6.15
N LEU A 81 7.58 15.19 4.89
CA LEU A 81 8.61 16.09 4.39
C LEU A 81 8.03 17.11 3.39
N ASP A 82 7.98 18.36 3.81
CA ASP A 82 7.57 19.47 2.95
C ASP A 82 8.74 20.00 2.12
N TYR A 83 8.46 20.44 0.89
CA TYR A 83 9.48 21.01 0.01
C TYR A 83 9.06 22.33 -0.64
N MET A 84 10.05 23.10 -1.05
CA MET A 84 9.86 24.33 -1.81
C MET A 84 9.97 24.03 -3.31
N LEU A 85 9.01 24.51 -4.10
CA LEU A 85 9.01 24.38 -5.56
C LEU A 85 10.31 24.92 -6.16
N GLY A 86 10.83 24.22 -7.17
CA GLY A 86 12.07 24.57 -7.86
C GLY A 86 13.34 24.33 -7.05
N ARG A 87 13.24 23.82 -5.81
CA ARG A 87 14.38 23.42 -4.99
C ARG A 87 14.59 21.91 -5.04
N LYS A 88 15.74 21.47 -4.56
CA LYS A 88 16.05 20.06 -4.42
C LYS A 88 15.40 19.48 -3.16
N ILE A 89 14.80 18.31 -3.30
CA ILE A 89 14.37 17.45 -2.19
C ILE A 89 15.23 16.18 -2.17
N THR A 90 15.41 15.60 -0.98
CA THR A 90 16.23 14.41 -0.78
C THR A 90 15.58 13.47 0.20
N PHE A 91 15.60 12.19 -0.15
CA PHE A 91 15.19 11.10 0.72
C PHE A 91 16.33 10.14 0.96
N PHE A 92 16.29 9.45 2.08
CA PHE A 92 17.33 8.52 2.48
C PHE A 92 16.71 7.29 3.13
N CYS A 93 17.29 6.12 2.83
CA CYS A 93 16.91 4.84 3.40
C CYS A 93 18.17 4.01 3.62
N MET A 94 18.25 3.31 4.75
CA MET A 94 19.36 2.41 5.08
C MET A 94 18.80 1.15 5.69
N ALA A 95 19.17 0.02 5.09
CA ALA A 95 18.69 -1.30 5.46
C ALA A 95 19.84 -2.25 5.71
N THR A 96 19.62 -3.18 6.63
CA THR A 96 20.55 -4.25 7.02
C THR A 96 19.90 -5.60 6.73
N GLY A 97 20.68 -6.61 6.35
CA GLY A 97 20.21 -7.98 6.14
C GLY A 97 21.35 -8.85 5.61
N TYR A 98 21.19 -10.17 5.64
CA TYR A 98 22.19 -11.08 5.08
C TYR A 98 21.50 -12.15 4.23
N PRO A 99 21.57 -12.13 2.89
CA PRO A 99 22.34 -11.22 2.04
C PRO A 99 21.94 -9.76 2.18
N ARG A 100 22.89 -8.87 1.84
CA ARG A 100 22.67 -7.42 1.82
C ARG A 100 21.38 -7.11 1.04
N PRO A 101 20.49 -6.29 1.61
CA PRO A 101 19.24 -5.96 0.95
C PRO A 101 19.45 -5.04 -0.26
N GLU A 102 18.59 -5.20 -1.25
CA GLU A 102 18.40 -4.25 -2.35
C GLU A 102 17.35 -3.21 -1.94
N ILE A 103 17.55 -1.93 -2.32
CA ILE A 103 16.61 -0.86 -1.99
C ILE A 103 15.94 -0.34 -3.26
N THR A 104 14.61 -0.41 -3.30
CA THR A 104 13.79 0.09 -4.39
C THR A 104 12.91 1.23 -3.89
N TRP A 105 12.79 2.29 -4.69
CA TRP A 105 11.96 3.46 -4.36
C TRP A 105 10.65 3.45 -5.14
N PHE A 106 9.58 3.85 -4.48
CA PHE A 106 8.24 3.94 -5.05
C PHE A 106 7.64 5.32 -4.81
N LYS A 107 6.77 5.76 -5.72
CA LYS A 107 5.85 6.88 -5.55
C LYS A 107 4.44 6.42 -5.89
N ASP A 108 3.51 6.62 -4.97
CA ASP A 108 2.10 6.30 -5.13
C ASP A 108 1.87 4.84 -5.59
N GLY A 109 2.72 3.93 -5.08
CA GLY A 109 2.71 2.50 -5.42
C GLY A 109 3.42 2.11 -6.73
N ILE A 110 3.99 3.08 -7.45
CA ILE A 110 4.71 2.87 -8.71
C ILE A 110 6.21 2.95 -8.46
N GLU A 111 6.96 1.96 -8.95
CA GLU A 111 8.41 1.94 -8.87
C GLU A 111 9.04 3.11 -9.64
N LEU A 112 10.06 3.73 -9.05
CA LEU A 112 10.78 4.86 -9.62
C LEU A 112 12.12 4.43 -10.20
N TYR A 113 12.39 4.88 -11.42
CA TYR A 113 13.66 4.64 -12.11
C TYR A 113 14.44 5.95 -12.29
N ALA A 114 15.77 5.86 -12.14
CA ALA A 114 16.68 6.98 -12.36
C ALA A 114 16.47 7.64 -13.73
N HIS A 115 16.32 8.97 -13.74
CA HIS A 115 16.23 9.78 -14.95
C HIS A 115 16.77 11.19 -14.69
N LYS A 116 16.83 12.07 -15.70
CA LYS A 116 17.50 13.40 -15.59
C LYS A 116 17.20 14.20 -14.32
N TYR A 117 15.95 14.20 -13.84
CA TYR A 117 15.48 14.98 -12.69
C TYR A 117 15.31 14.16 -11.41
N PHE A 118 15.57 12.85 -11.47
CA PHE A 118 15.40 11.89 -10.39
C PHE A 118 16.64 10.99 -10.33
N GLN A 119 17.45 11.15 -9.30
CA GLN A 119 18.69 10.40 -9.16
C GLN A 119 18.63 9.50 -7.92
N VAL A 120 19.18 8.29 -8.05
CA VAL A 120 19.36 7.37 -6.94
C VAL A 120 20.85 7.12 -6.77
N HIS A 121 21.31 7.21 -5.53
CA HIS A 121 22.69 6.98 -5.14
C HIS A 121 22.74 5.90 -4.07
N GLU A 122 23.55 4.88 -4.30
CA GLU A 122 23.63 3.72 -3.42
C GLU A 122 25.06 3.52 -2.90
N TRP A 123 25.14 3.15 -1.63
CA TRP A 123 26.40 2.91 -0.93
C TRP A 123 26.28 1.61 -0.13
N PRO A 124 26.92 0.53 -0.60
CA PRO A 124 27.09 -0.67 0.20
C PRO A 124 28.02 -0.37 1.39
N ILE A 125 27.59 -0.73 2.60
CA ILE A 125 28.39 -0.62 3.83
C ILE A 125 28.61 -2.04 4.37
N GLY A 126 29.87 -2.46 4.54
CA GLY A 126 30.19 -3.83 4.94
C GLY A 126 29.64 -4.87 3.95
N ASN A 127 29.18 -6.02 4.43
CA ASN A 127 28.59 -7.10 3.62
C ASN A 127 27.08 -7.26 3.78
N ASP A 128 26.47 -6.52 4.70
CA ASP A 128 25.09 -6.72 5.17
C ASP A 128 24.22 -5.46 5.04
N THR A 129 24.82 -4.30 4.81
CA THR A 129 24.11 -3.03 4.88
C THR A 129 24.11 -2.32 3.52
N MET A 130 22.97 -1.78 3.14
CA MET A 130 22.80 -0.91 1.98
C MET A 130 22.25 0.45 2.43
N LYS A 131 22.85 1.53 1.94
CA LYS A 131 22.36 2.90 2.09
C LYS A 131 21.98 3.42 0.71
N SER A 132 20.77 3.93 0.56
CA SER A 132 20.26 4.53 -0.67
C SER A 132 19.76 5.95 -0.40
N LYS A 133 20.05 6.87 -1.31
CA LYS A 133 19.60 8.27 -1.28
C LYS A 133 18.96 8.59 -2.62
N MET A 134 17.78 9.18 -2.56
CA MET A 134 17.00 9.58 -3.72
C MET A 134 16.92 11.11 -3.75
N GLU A 135 17.12 11.71 -4.92
CA GLU A 135 17.11 13.17 -5.11
C GLU A 135 16.19 13.55 -6.27
N ILE A 136 15.33 14.55 -6.06
CA ILE A 136 14.55 15.19 -7.12
C ILE A 136 15.00 16.65 -7.22
N ASP A 137 15.46 17.06 -8.40
CA ASP A 137 15.97 18.40 -8.66
C ASP A 137 15.78 18.80 -10.15
N PRO A 138 15.03 19.87 -10.45
CA PRO A 138 14.23 20.69 -9.54
C PRO A 138 12.88 20.03 -9.22
N THR A 139 12.34 20.31 -8.03
CA THR A 139 10.99 19.86 -7.65
C THR A 139 9.88 20.66 -8.32
N THR A 140 8.74 19.99 -8.52
CA THR A 140 7.51 20.50 -9.10
C THR A 140 6.31 20.13 -8.21
N GLN A 141 5.12 20.68 -8.50
CA GLN A 141 3.90 20.30 -7.77
C GLN A 141 3.53 18.82 -7.94
N LYS A 142 4.00 18.16 -9.01
CA LYS A 142 3.72 16.74 -9.29
C LYS A 142 4.53 15.78 -8.42
N ASP A 143 5.53 16.29 -7.72
CA ASP A 143 6.38 15.53 -6.80
C ASP A 143 5.76 15.40 -5.40
N ALA A 144 4.57 15.97 -5.18
CA ALA A 144 3.76 15.69 -4.01
C ALA A 144 3.20 14.27 -4.11
N GLY A 145 3.15 13.56 -3.00
CA GLY A 145 2.63 12.19 -2.98
C GLY A 145 3.11 11.37 -1.79
N TYR A 146 2.82 10.07 -1.87
CA TYR A 146 3.32 9.09 -0.92
C TYR A 146 4.47 8.33 -1.55
N TYR A 147 5.65 8.44 -0.95
CA TYR A 147 6.81 7.71 -1.40
C TYR A 147 7.14 6.61 -0.41
N GLU A 148 7.83 5.58 -0.89
CA GLU A 148 8.21 4.43 -0.08
C GLU A 148 9.61 3.95 -0.49
N CYS A 149 10.45 3.62 0.51
CA CYS A 149 11.58 2.74 0.27
C CYS A 149 11.22 1.32 0.69
N GLN A 150 11.48 0.38 -0.21
CA GLN A 150 11.38 -1.06 0.01
C GLN A 150 12.79 -1.62 0.09
N ALA A 151 13.10 -2.31 1.19
CA ALA A 151 14.31 -3.11 1.31
C ALA A 151 13.95 -4.59 1.16
N ASP A 152 14.60 -5.27 0.21
CA ASP A 152 14.28 -6.65 -0.14
C ASP A 152 15.52 -7.54 -0.01
N ASN A 153 15.33 -8.71 0.60
CA ASN A 153 16.24 -9.84 0.45
C ASN A 153 15.47 -11.16 0.46
N GLN A 154 16.17 -12.27 0.22
CA GLN A 154 15.54 -13.59 0.11
C GLN A 154 14.75 -14.07 1.34
N TYR A 155 14.89 -13.39 2.49
CA TYR A 155 14.26 -13.79 3.75
C TYR A 155 13.12 -12.85 4.18
N ALA A 156 13.16 -11.56 3.83
CA ALA A 156 12.12 -10.61 4.20
C ALA A 156 12.13 -9.36 3.30
N ILE A 157 10.96 -8.70 3.25
CA ILE A 157 10.79 -7.36 2.68
C ILE A 157 10.36 -6.43 3.81
N ASP A 158 11.06 -5.30 3.95
CA ASP A 158 10.69 -4.21 4.85
C ASP A 158 10.40 -2.93 4.05
N ARG A 159 9.45 -2.11 4.51
CA ARG A 159 8.99 -0.91 3.81
C ARG A 159 8.88 0.27 4.77
N ARG A 160 9.32 1.45 4.33
CA ARG A 160 9.11 2.72 5.03
C ARG A 160 8.59 3.77 4.07
N GLY A 161 7.38 4.25 4.36
CA GLY A 161 6.75 5.30 3.60
C GLY A 161 6.83 6.67 4.26
N PHE A 162 6.78 7.69 3.41
CA PHE A 162 6.88 9.09 3.76
C PHE A 162 6.02 9.92 2.81
N ARG A 163 5.28 10.86 3.36
CA ARG A 163 4.39 11.75 2.63
C ARG A 163 5.11 13.05 2.33
N THR A 164 4.94 13.58 1.13
CA THR A 164 5.46 14.88 0.74
C THR A 164 4.38 15.80 0.23
N ASP A 165 4.55 17.07 0.55
CA ASP A 165 3.74 18.17 0.02
C ASP A 165 4.63 19.38 -0.26
N TYR A 166 4.12 20.33 -1.03
CA TYR A 166 4.85 21.57 -1.33
C TYR A 166 4.34 22.73 -0.48
N VAL A 167 5.25 23.59 -0.05
CA VAL A 167 4.89 24.87 0.57
C VAL A 167 4.79 25.92 -0.53
N ASP A 168 3.60 26.49 -0.67
CA ASP A 168 3.39 27.67 -1.50
C ASP A 168 3.72 28.92 -0.68
N LEU A 169 4.76 29.65 -1.10
CA LEU A 169 5.18 30.90 -0.45
C LEU A 169 4.44 32.13 -1.02
N SER A 170 3.40 31.94 -1.83
CA SER A 170 2.62 33.03 -2.45
C SER A 170 1.37 33.47 -1.65
N ALA A 171 1.23 33.04 -0.39
CA ALA A 171 0.16 33.48 0.52
C ALA A 171 0.56 34.66 1.41
#